data_AF-A0AAN8P3G3-F1
#
_entry.id   AF-A0AAN8P3G3-F1
#
_cell.length_a   1.000
_cell.length_b   1.000
_cell.length_c   1.000
_cell.angle_alpha   90.00
_cell.angle_beta   90.00
_cell.angle_gamma   90.00
#
_symmetry.space_group_name_H-M   'P 1'
#
loop_
_entity.id
_entity.type
_entity.pdbx_description
1 polymer ?
#
loop_
_entity_poly.entity_id
_entity_poly.type
_entity_poly.pdbx_seq_one_letter_code
_entity_poly.pdbx_strand_id
1 'polypeptide(L)'
;MKEKLRPLVADDAFEECLFYNQQVAWLRVDTQTILTIAVHVITKNHRIAVANSDKKTWVLHIREVKESDRGWYMCQINTDPMKSQVGYLEVVVPPDILDYPTSTDMVVREGNNVTLQCVATGFPPPTIVWKREQGEPIVLGNGEEDQGKVEEGGGMPGDHRKFN
;
A
#
# COMPACT_ATOMS: atom_id res chain seq x y z
N MET A 1 22.95 -6.39 -2.58
CA MET A 1 21.83 -6.49 -3.54
C MET A 1 20.58 -6.10 -2.81
N LYS A 2 19.96 -4.95 -3.15
CA LYS A 2 18.63 -4.58 -2.66
C LYS A 2 17.67 -4.94 -3.79
N GLU A 3 17.07 -6.12 -3.72
CA GLU A 3 15.97 -6.46 -4.63
C GLU A 3 14.72 -5.77 -4.10
N LYS A 4 14.25 -4.76 -4.84
CA LYS A 4 12.99 -4.08 -4.55
C LYS A 4 11.89 -5.03 -5.01
N LEU A 5 11.29 -5.75 -4.07
CA LEU A 5 10.16 -6.65 -4.34
C LEU A 5 8.99 -5.84 -4.89
N ARG A 6 8.23 -6.47 -5.80
CA ARG A 6 7.12 -5.82 -6.50
C ARG A 6 6.01 -5.52 -5.49
N PRO A 7 5.36 -4.35 -5.55
CA PRO A 7 4.16 -4.11 -4.75
C PRO A 7 3.10 -5.12 -5.19
N LEU A 8 2.70 -6.02 -4.29
CA LEU A 8 1.65 -6.99 -4.57
C LEU A 8 0.33 -6.37 -4.15
N VAL A 9 -0.53 -6.12 -5.14
CA VAL A 9 -1.97 -6.02 -4.93
C VAL A 9 -2.47 -7.46 -4.93
N ALA A 10 -2.48 -8.10 -3.76
CA ALA A 10 -3.08 -9.41 -3.56
C ALA A 10 -3.39 -9.59 -2.08
N ASP A 11 -4.44 -10.37 -1.80
CA ASP A 11 -4.78 -10.81 -0.44
C ASP A 11 -3.58 -11.43 0.28
N ASP A 12 -2.57 -11.93 -0.44
CA ASP A 12 -1.43 -12.65 0.11
C ASP A 12 -0.07 -12.07 -0.35
N ALA A 13 0.93 -12.10 0.52
CA ALA A 13 2.32 -11.70 0.24
C ALA A 13 3.31 -12.87 0.35
N PHE A 14 4.32 -12.87 -0.52
CA PHE A 14 5.36 -13.90 -0.58
C PHE A 14 6.75 -13.26 -0.52
N GLU A 15 7.55 -13.65 0.47
CA GLU A 15 8.95 -13.25 0.60
C GLU A 15 9.83 -14.48 0.35
N GLU A 16 10.66 -14.43 -0.68
CA GLU A 16 11.51 -15.55 -1.09
C GLU A 16 12.95 -15.35 -0.59
N CYS A 17 13.55 -16.43 -0.10
CA CYS A 17 14.94 -16.44 0.35
C CYS A 17 15.67 -17.69 -0.16
N LEU A 18 16.85 -17.49 -0.74
CA LEU A 18 17.63 -18.53 -1.40
C LEU A 18 18.89 -18.86 -0.60
N PHE A 19 18.85 -19.97 0.15
CA PHE A 19 20.00 -20.56 0.81
C PHE A 19 20.05 -22.07 0.57
N TYR A 20 21.13 -22.54 -0.06
CA TYR A 20 21.30 -23.96 -0.39
C TYR A 20 21.57 -24.79 0.86
N ASN A 21 20.75 -25.81 1.11
CA ASN A 21 20.92 -26.80 2.18
C ASN A 21 21.01 -26.23 3.61
N GLN A 22 20.43 -25.05 3.86
CA GLN A 22 20.38 -24.44 5.19
C GLN A 22 18.96 -24.32 5.72
N GLN A 23 18.83 -24.43 7.04
CA GLN A 23 17.60 -24.09 7.76
C GLN A 23 17.53 -22.57 7.92
N VAL A 24 16.43 -21.98 7.45
CA VAL A 24 16.21 -20.53 7.48
C VAL A 24 15.23 -20.19 8.60
N ALA A 25 15.52 -19.12 9.33
CA ALA A 25 14.58 -18.46 10.22
C ALA A 25 14.07 -17.17 9.56
N TRP A 26 12.77 -16.93 9.63
CA TRP A 26 12.16 -15.67 9.21
C TRP A 26 11.86 -14.81 10.43
N LEU A 27 12.17 -13.53 10.33
CA LEU A 27 11.97 -12.56 11.40
C LEU A 27 11.41 -11.26 10.84
N ARG A 28 10.62 -10.58 11.67
CA ARG A 28 10.19 -9.21 11.41
C ARG A 28 11.19 -8.24 12.06
N VAL A 29 11.77 -7.34 11.27
CA VAL A 29 12.94 -6.54 11.68
C VAL A 29 12.58 -5.43 12.66
N ASP A 30 11.45 -4.74 12.44
CA ASP A 30 10.97 -3.62 13.26
C ASP A 30 10.69 -4.01 14.72
N THR A 31 10.11 -5.19 14.92
CA THR A 31 9.66 -5.74 16.21
C THR A 31 10.61 -6.80 16.77
N GLN A 32 11.63 -7.19 16.00
CA GLN A 32 12.55 -8.28 16.33
C GLN A 32 11.82 -9.61 16.64
N THR A 33 10.68 -9.85 16.00
CA THR A 33 9.85 -11.03 16.26
C THR A 33 10.27 -12.19 15.36
N ILE A 34 10.52 -13.37 15.95
CA ILE A 34 10.71 -14.60 15.19
C ILE A 34 9.36 -15.06 14.65
N LEU A 35 9.26 -15.19 13.33
CA LEU A 35 8.05 -15.64 12.64
C LEU A 35 8.07 -17.16 12.49
N THR A 36 9.13 -17.68 11.88
CA THR A 36 9.28 -19.11 11.61
C THR A 36 10.73 -19.55 11.80
N ILE A 37 10.91 -20.84 12.08
CA ILE A 37 12.22 -21.52 12.10
C ILE A 37 12.08 -22.79 11.28
N ALA A 38 12.84 -22.87 10.19
CA ALA A 38 12.66 -23.88 9.16
C ALA A 38 11.19 -23.97 8.74
N VAL A 39 10.58 -25.15 8.80
CA VAL A 39 9.17 -25.39 8.42
C VAL A 39 8.17 -25.07 9.53
N HIS A 40 8.64 -24.70 10.74
CA HIS A 40 7.77 -24.49 11.89
C HIS A 40 7.42 -23.00 12.04
N VAL A 41 6.14 -22.72 12.15
CA VAL A 41 5.62 -21.37 12.46
C VAL A 41 5.66 -21.18 13.98
N ILE A 42 6.40 -20.18 14.44
CA ILE A 42 6.61 -19.87 15.87
C ILE A 42 5.66 -18.76 16.34
N THR A 43 5.38 -17.80 15.47
CA THR A 43 4.44 -16.72 15.76
C THR A 43 3.02 -17.24 15.96
N LYS A 44 2.25 -16.55 16.81
CA LYS A 44 0.80 -16.82 17.00
C LYS A 44 -0.07 -16.32 15.85
N ASN A 45 0.51 -15.57 14.91
CA ASN A 45 -0.23 -15.04 13.77
C ASN A 45 -0.58 -16.17 12.79
N HIS A 46 -1.84 -16.58 12.77
CA HIS A 46 -2.37 -17.65 11.91
C HIS A 46 -2.27 -17.36 10.41
N ARG A 47 -2.01 -16.10 10.01
CA ARG A 47 -1.81 -15.71 8.62
C ARG A 47 -0.41 -16.06 8.09
N ILE A 48 0.52 -16.38 8.99
CA ILE A 48 1.90 -16.71 8.61
C ILE A 48 2.00 -18.20 8.28
N ALA A 49 2.47 -18.48 7.08
CA ALA A 49 2.83 -19.81 6.62
C ALA A 49 4.24 -19.80 6.03
N VAL A 50 4.88 -20.96 5.95
CA VAL A 50 6.16 -21.14 5.29
C VAL A 50 6.08 -22.29 4.30
N ALA A 51 6.58 -22.05 3.10
CA ALA A 51 6.77 -23.07 2.09
C ALA A 51 8.27 -23.26 1.84
N ASN A 52 8.68 -24.50 1.55
CA ASN A 52 10.04 -24.83 1.15
C ASN A 52 10.00 -25.63 -0.15
N SER A 53 10.78 -25.21 -1.14
CA SER A 53 11.02 -25.98 -2.36
C SER A 53 12.49 -26.39 -2.46
N ASP A 54 12.72 -27.66 -2.78
CA ASP A 54 14.01 -28.20 -3.21
C ASP A 54 15.20 -27.92 -2.28
N LYS A 55 14.97 -27.74 -0.97
CA LYS A 55 15.98 -27.41 0.06
C LYS A 55 16.83 -26.15 -0.26
N LYS A 56 16.34 -25.30 -1.17
CA LYS A 56 17.04 -24.11 -1.67
C LYS A 56 16.23 -22.85 -1.44
N THR A 57 14.93 -22.92 -1.68
CA THR A 57 14.04 -21.77 -1.62
C THR A 57 13.14 -21.89 -0.40
N TRP A 58 13.22 -20.88 0.46
CA TRP A 58 12.33 -20.69 1.60
C TRP A 58 11.42 -19.52 1.29
N VAL A 59 10.11 -19.73 1.36
CA VAL A 59 9.10 -18.72 1.07
C VAL A 59 8.29 -18.47 2.34
N LEU A 60 8.32 -17.24 2.83
CA LEU A 60 7.38 -16.78 3.85
C LEU A 60 6.12 -16.30 3.14
N HIS A 61 4.98 -16.86 3.55
CA HIS A 61 3.66 -16.51 3.03
C HIS A 61 2.87 -15.81 4.13
N ILE A 62 2.35 -14.62 3.84
CA ILE A 62 1.48 -13.86 4.73
C ILE A 62 0.12 -13.79 4.05
N ARG A 63 -0.89 -14.44 4.63
CA ARG A 63 -2.27 -14.39 4.14
C ARG A 63 -2.99 -13.14 4.59
N GLU A 64 -4.01 -12.73 3.83
CA GLU A 64 -4.85 -11.56 4.12
C GLU A 64 -4.03 -10.37 4.63
N VAL A 65 -3.11 -9.91 3.78
CA VAL A 65 -2.13 -8.87 4.08
C VAL A 65 -2.83 -7.60 4.52
N LYS A 66 -2.36 -7.03 5.62
CA LYS A 66 -2.88 -5.78 6.17
C LYS A 66 -1.82 -4.70 6.05
N GLU A 67 -2.25 -3.43 6.09
CA GLU A 67 -1.30 -2.31 6.10
C GLU A 67 -0.27 -2.42 7.25
N SER A 68 -0.66 -2.98 8.39
CA SER A 68 0.24 -3.24 9.53
C SER A 68 1.34 -4.26 9.23
N ASP A 69 1.22 -5.05 8.17
CA ASP A 69 2.25 -6.01 7.75
C ASP A 69 3.37 -5.35 6.95
N ARG A 70 3.16 -4.13 6.44
CA ARG A 70 4.18 -3.34 5.75
C ARG A 70 5.43 -3.22 6.62
N GLY A 71 6.59 -3.47 6.04
CA GLY A 71 7.85 -3.33 6.75
C GLY A 71 8.95 -4.27 6.27
N TRP A 72 10.04 -4.27 7.04
CA TRP A 72 11.22 -5.08 6.75
C TRP A 72 11.10 -6.48 7.34
N TYR A 73 11.29 -7.48 6.48
CA TYR A 73 11.39 -8.89 6.83
C TYR A 73 12.80 -9.36 6.56
N MET A 74 13.30 -10.27 7.41
CA MET A 74 14.63 -10.82 7.29
C MET A 74 14.54 -12.34 7.26
N CYS A 75 15.29 -12.95 6.36
CA CYS A 75 15.60 -14.37 6.42
C CYS A 75 17.05 -14.53 6.91
N GLN A 76 17.27 -15.48 7.81
CA GLN A 76 18.53 -15.66 8.52
C GLN A 76 18.90 -17.13 8.59
N ILE A 77 20.19 -17.43 8.47
CA ILE A 77 20.75 -18.77 8.66
C ILE A 77 21.76 -18.77 9.80
N ASN A 78 21.81 -19.87 10.54
CA ASN A 78 22.66 -20.06 11.72
C ASN A 78 24.11 -20.47 11.37
N THR A 79 24.76 -19.74 10.45
CA THR A 79 26.18 -19.91 10.15
C THR A 79 27.06 -19.11 11.11
N ASP A 80 28.35 -19.42 11.14
CA ASP A 80 29.36 -18.57 11.79
C ASP A 80 30.35 -18.03 10.74
N PRO A 81 30.37 -16.70 10.46
CA PRO A 81 29.46 -15.69 10.98
C PRO A 81 28.03 -15.86 10.44
N MET A 82 27.07 -15.31 11.17
CA MET A 82 25.65 -15.37 10.83
C MET A 82 25.38 -14.61 9.53
N LYS A 83 24.60 -15.22 8.63
CA LYS A 83 24.22 -14.61 7.35
C LYS A 83 22.73 -14.33 7.30
N SER A 84 22.35 -13.22 6.68
CA SER A 84 20.96 -12.82 6.49
C SER A 84 20.74 -12.11 5.16
N GLN A 85 19.49 -12.11 4.70
CA GLN A 85 18.98 -11.25 3.64
C GLN A 85 17.73 -10.53 4.16
N VAL A 86 17.51 -9.31 3.69
CA VAL A 86 16.41 -8.46 4.15
C VAL A 86 15.60 -7.98 2.95
N GLY A 87 14.28 -8.15 3.01
CA GLY A 87 13.29 -7.69 2.03
C GLY A 87 12.33 -6.68 2.66
N TYR A 88 11.78 -5.78 1.85
CA TYR A 88 10.74 -4.84 2.29
C TYR A 88 9.41 -5.21 1.65
N LEU A 89 8.42 -5.50 2.49
CA LEU A 89 7.06 -5.73 2.07
C LEU A 89 6.34 -4.39 1.94
N GLU A 90 6.08 -3.99 0.69
CA GLU A 90 5.23 -2.85 0.37
C GLU A 90 3.77 -3.31 0.21
N VAL A 91 2.87 -2.69 0.96
CA VAL A 91 1.43 -2.98 0.90
C VAL A 91 0.72 -1.84 0.16
N VAL A 92 0.09 -2.19 -0.96
CA VAL A 92 -0.73 -1.27 -1.77
C VAL A 92 -2.18 -1.39 -1.31
N VAL A 93 -2.80 -0.24 -1.05
CA VAL A 93 -4.19 -0.15 -0.60
C VAL A 93 -4.99 0.55 -1.72
N PRO A 94 -6.07 -0.05 -2.23
CA PRO A 94 -6.87 0.55 -3.28
C PRO A 94 -7.45 1.91 -2.84
N PRO A 95 -7.71 2.83 -3.77
CA PRO A 95 -8.36 4.08 -3.46
C PRO A 95 -9.78 3.86 -2.90
N ASP A 96 -10.15 4.59 -1.86
CA ASP A 96 -11.51 4.62 -1.30
C ASP A 96 -11.92 6.06 -1.00
N ILE A 97 -13.09 6.48 -1.49
CA ILE A 97 -13.61 7.84 -1.30
C ILE A 97 -14.32 7.89 0.04
N LEU A 98 -13.89 8.81 0.92
CA LEU A 98 -14.50 8.98 2.23
C LEU A 98 -15.85 9.69 2.10
N ASP A 99 -16.87 9.22 2.81
CA ASP A 99 -18.17 9.90 2.91
C ASP A 99 -18.06 11.30 3.53
N TYR A 100 -17.12 11.48 4.46
CA TYR A 100 -16.83 12.77 5.10
C TYR A 100 -15.31 12.98 5.12
N PRO A 101 -14.80 14.17 4.75
CA PRO A 101 -15.50 15.42 4.45
C PRO A 101 -15.82 15.65 2.95
N THR A 102 -15.98 14.60 2.15
CA THR A 102 -16.38 14.73 0.74
C THR A 102 -17.75 15.40 0.61
N SER A 103 -17.91 16.28 -0.37
CA SER A 103 -19.17 16.97 -0.63
C SER A 103 -20.25 15.99 -1.10
N THR A 104 -21.43 16.10 -0.51
CA THR A 104 -22.66 15.47 -1.00
C THR A 104 -23.35 16.36 -2.03
N ASP A 105 -24.57 16.00 -2.45
CA ASP A 105 -25.40 16.86 -3.29
C ASP A 105 -25.56 18.26 -2.69
N MET A 106 -25.22 19.29 -3.47
CA MET A 106 -25.28 20.70 -3.07
C MET A 106 -26.31 21.45 -3.92
N VAL A 107 -27.10 22.32 -3.28
CA VAL A 107 -28.01 23.24 -3.95
C VAL A 107 -27.53 24.66 -3.73
N VAL A 108 -27.20 25.37 -4.81
CA VAL A 108 -26.63 26.72 -4.76
C VAL A 108 -27.45 27.63 -5.66
N ARG A 109 -27.68 28.88 -5.21
CA ARG A 109 -28.38 29.88 -6.00
C ARG A 109 -27.49 30.35 -7.14
N GLU A 110 -28.10 30.61 -8.29
CA GLU A 110 -27.40 31.20 -9.44
C GLU A 110 -26.64 32.48 -9.04
N GLY A 111 -25.39 32.60 -9.48
CA GLY A 111 -24.49 33.71 -9.14
C GLY A 111 -23.77 33.59 -7.80
N ASN A 112 -24.00 32.53 -7.03
CA ASN A 112 -23.24 32.24 -5.81
C ASN A 112 -22.16 31.17 -6.06
N ASN A 113 -21.01 31.36 -5.41
CA ASN A 113 -19.91 30.41 -5.48
C ASN A 113 -20.20 29.12 -4.70
N VAL A 114 -19.64 28.01 -5.17
CA VAL A 114 -19.67 26.69 -4.53
C VAL A 114 -18.28 26.06 -4.50
N THR A 115 -18.02 25.18 -3.54
CA THR A 115 -16.77 24.40 -3.49
C THR A 115 -17.12 22.94 -3.31
N LEU A 116 -16.72 22.11 -4.26
CA LEU A 116 -16.80 20.65 -4.12
C LEU A 116 -15.48 20.15 -3.54
N GLN A 117 -15.60 19.31 -2.52
CA GLN A 117 -14.50 18.66 -1.84
C GLN A 117 -14.58 17.16 -2.11
N CYS A 118 -13.45 16.52 -2.41
CA CYS A 118 -13.34 15.08 -2.48
C CYS A 118 -12.12 14.66 -1.67
N VAL A 119 -12.30 13.68 -0.80
CA VAL A 119 -11.22 13.10 -0.02
C VAL A 119 -11.21 11.60 -0.26
N ALA A 120 -10.08 11.11 -0.74
CA ALA A 120 -9.85 9.69 -0.95
C ALA A 120 -8.66 9.21 -0.12
N THR A 121 -8.75 7.98 0.35
CA THR A 121 -7.67 7.24 1.01
C THR A 121 -7.13 6.18 0.08
N GLY A 122 -5.96 5.64 0.37
CA GLY A 122 -5.29 4.65 -0.48
C GLY A 122 -3.78 4.81 -0.42
N PHE A 123 -3.06 3.77 -0.82
CA PHE A 123 -1.62 3.80 -0.94
C PHE A 123 -1.14 3.10 -2.21
N PRO A 124 -0.33 3.72 -3.08
CA PRO A 124 0.10 5.12 -3.01
C PRO A 124 -1.06 6.12 -2.95
N PRO A 125 -0.85 7.36 -2.45
CA PRO A 125 -1.91 8.35 -2.36
C PRO A 125 -2.64 8.51 -3.70
N PRO A 126 -3.99 8.46 -3.72
CA PRO A 126 -4.74 8.54 -4.96
C PRO A 126 -4.72 9.94 -5.56
N THR A 127 -4.82 10.02 -6.89
CA THR A 127 -5.02 11.28 -7.61
C THR A 127 -6.52 11.54 -7.80
N ILE A 128 -6.98 12.73 -7.42
CA ILE A 128 -8.37 13.15 -7.60
C ILE A 128 -8.51 13.93 -8.91
N VAL A 129 -9.50 13.58 -9.72
CA VAL A 129 -9.81 14.27 -10.99
C VAL A 129 -11.30 14.51 -11.08
N TRP A 130 -11.68 15.78 -11.29
CA TRP A 130 -13.08 16.17 -11.45
C TRP A 130 -13.47 16.22 -12.92
N LYS A 131 -14.67 15.71 -13.22
CA LYS A 131 -15.27 15.74 -14.56
C LYS A 131 -16.77 15.91 -14.43
N ARG A 132 -17.39 16.59 -15.41
CA ARG A 132 -18.85 16.54 -15.57
C ARG A 132 -19.23 15.17 -16.13
N GLU A 133 -20.39 14.65 -15.72
CA GLU A 133 -20.88 13.33 -16.14
C GLU A 133 -21.00 13.22 -17.67
N GLN A 134 -21.46 14.29 -18.34
CA GLN A 134 -21.63 14.36 -19.79
C GLN A 134 -20.34 14.72 -20.54
N GLY A 135 -19.21 14.88 -19.84
CA GLY A 135 -17.92 15.26 -20.46
C GLY A 135 -17.81 16.73 -20.87
N GLU A 136 -18.78 17.56 -20.51
CA GLU A 136 -18.71 19.01 -20.74
C GLU A 136 -17.54 19.64 -19.96
N PRO A 137 -16.92 20.70 -20.51
CA PRO A 137 -15.89 21.46 -19.80
C PRO A 137 -16.43 22.05 -18.49
N ILE A 138 -15.62 22.00 -17.45
CA ILE A 138 -15.87 22.75 -16.22
C ILE A 138 -15.44 24.20 -16.48
N VAL A 139 -16.42 25.09 -16.67
CA VAL A 139 -16.16 26.53 -16.80
C VAL A 139 -15.98 27.11 -15.40
N LEU A 140 -14.76 27.52 -15.07
CA LEU A 140 -14.51 28.37 -13.91
C LEU A 140 -14.84 29.81 -14.32
N GLY A 141 -15.53 30.57 -13.49
CA GLY A 141 -16.12 31.88 -13.83
C GLY A 141 -15.15 32.98 -14.33
N ASN A 142 -13.87 32.67 -14.51
CA ASN A 142 -12.85 33.56 -15.07
C ASN A 142 -12.39 33.17 -16.50
N GLY A 143 -13.05 32.22 -17.18
CA GLY A 143 -12.72 31.87 -18.57
C GLY A 143 -11.44 31.03 -18.74
N GLU A 144 -10.90 30.50 -17.64
CA GLU A 144 -9.85 29.48 -17.67
C GLU A 144 -10.49 28.09 -17.67
N GLU A 145 -10.12 27.26 -18.65
CA GLU A 145 -10.38 25.82 -18.63
C GLU A 145 -9.58 25.18 -17.49
N ASP A 146 -10.26 24.49 -16.58
CA ASP A 146 -9.62 23.78 -15.48
C ASP A 146 -8.88 22.54 -16.00
N GLN A 147 -7.58 22.68 -16.27
CA GLN A 147 -6.67 21.53 -16.39
C GLN A 147 -6.54 20.92 -15.00
N GLY A 148 -7.29 19.84 -14.75
CA GLY A 148 -7.43 19.25 -13.43
C GLY A 148 -6.12 19.20 -12.64
N LYS A 149 -6.07 19.98 -11.55
CA LYS A 149 -4.89 20.02 -10.67
C LYS A 149 -4.66 18.63 -10.09
N VAL A 150 -3.51 18.06 -10.44
CA VAL A 150 -2.95 16.85 -9.82
C VAL A 150 -2.19 17.31 -8.58
N GLU A 151 -2.78 17.16 -7.39
CA GLU A 151 -2.04 17.35 -6.14
C GLU A 151 -1.38 16.03 -5.73
N GLU A 152 -0.10 15.84 -6.09
CA GLU A 152 0.74 14.77 -5.53
C GLU A 152 1.23 15.19 -4.14
N GLY A 153 0.41 14.93 -3.11
CA GLY A 153 0.74 15.20 -1.72
C GLY A 153 0.79 13.91 -0.89
N GLY A 154 1.96 13.57 -0.36
CA GLY A 154 2.11 12.48 0.62
C GLY A 154 1.40 12.83 1.93
N GLY A 155 0.39 12.03 2.30
CA GLY A 155 -0.48 12.24 3.45
C GLY A 155 -1.80 12.91 3.04
N MET A 156 -2.93 12.32 3.43
CA MET A 156 -4.32 12.65 3.04
C MET A 156 -4.49 14.04 2.37
N PRO A 157 -4.42 14.10 1.03
CA PRO A 157 -4.80 15.30 0.31
C PRO A 157 -6.31 15.28 0.08
N GLY A 158 -7.01 16.31 0.55
CA GLY A 158 -8.38 16.60 0.13
C GLY A 158 -8.36 17.67 -0.96
N ASP A 159 -8.83 17.32 -2.16
CA ASP A 159 -8.91 18.30 -3.25
C ASP A 159 -10.19 19.13 -3.12
N HIS A 160 -10.05 20.44 -3.32
CA HIS A 160 -11.13 21.41 -3.24
C HIS A 160 -11.23 22.16 -4.55
N ARG A 161 -12.32 21.92 -5.29
CA ARG A 161 -12.60 22.63 -6.54
C ARG A 161 -13.66 23.69 -6.30
N LYS A 162 -13.32 24.96 -6.51
CA LYS A 162 -14.24 26.09 -6.43
C LYS A 162 -14.89 26.35 -7.78
N PHE A 163 -16.20 26.54 -7.79
CA PHE A 163 -16.97 26.97 -8.95
C PHE A 163 -17.66 28.30 -8.63
N ASN A 164 -17.83 29.16 -9.63
CA ASN A 164 -18.50 30.46 -9.54
C ASN A 164 -19.79 30.42 -10.37
#